data_AF-D6ANX1-F1
#
_entry.id   AF-D6ANX1-F1
#
_cell.length_a   1.000
_cell.length_b   1.000
_cell.length_c   1.000
_cell.angle_alpha   90.00
_cell.angle_beta   90.00
_cell.angle_gamma   90.00
#
_symmetry.space_group_name_H-M   'P 1'
#
loop_
_entity.id
_entity.type
_entity.pdbx_description
1 polymer ?
#
loop_
_entity_poly.entity_id
_entity_poly.type
_entity_poly.pdbx_seq_one_letter_code
_entity_poly.pdbx_strand_id
1 'polypeptide(L)'
;MRHLRRGLAAMASLALTAALCAAGTSPAAAAPQTGRAAPQGHGSCTGTAPGSALQRQGAAWTCVDSEPAAARAAALAAAGTGNPGADLCVEDSSDPVVSTRKAYCTRHPVLYKLVDARGTVIGRATVMVVAAASMASLTGARWSEEVSADVIEMTPNISGVTLTLSSVCSGQCVAGPPAWGGAPVTLRSGQHKDGGTLTYTSTVGKGFHSEIRPTYRVDGTVLGGTPVTTHTEWPGPVVRCDDEVGNHAGCIVMGHLANVTFSRSLYRGAAVAYEWAQKNLAGRFGDAGHPLSRYVDPFDPEAKNRRATTCDRGPHRFVRGATGVPNDSCDEYPFASSYQGGNDGALCVDIIPRQVGGVWDVSGVTVDRGSPPNAPCVRAHVDNEDNKAAGGELGRAVQSDRILDSEWYQVIIVP
;
A
#
# COMPACT_ATOMS: atom_id res chain seq x y z
N MET A 1 -70.45 27.08 0.58
CA MET A 1 -69.05 27.27 1.03
C MET A 1 -67.96 26.78 0.05
N ARG A 2 -68.22 26.63 -1.27
CA ARG A 2 -67.16 26.36 -2.28
C ARG A 2 -66.85 27.53 -3.21
N HIS A 3 -67.69 28.57 -3.26
CA HIS A 3 -67.48 29.74 -4.12
C HIS A 3 -66.72 30.90 -3.45
N LEU A 4 -66.64 30.96 -2.11
CA LEU A 4 -65.79 31.95 -1.42
C LEU A 4 -64.29 31.58 -1.41
N ARG A 5 -63.93 30.30 -1.54
CA ARG A 5 -62.51 29.86 -1.58
C ARG A 5 -61.82 30.09 -2.92
N ARG A 6 -62.57 30.27 -4.03
CA ARG A 6 -62.00 30.56 -5.35
C ARG A 6 -61.75 32.05 -5.59
N GLY A 7 -62.45 32.94 -4.88
CA GLY A 7 -62.22 34.40 -4.97
C GLY A 7 -60.94 34.86 -4.27
N LEU A 8 -60.54 34.20 -3.17
CA LEU A 8 -59.35 34.58 -2.39
C LEU A 8 -58.02 34.15 -3.05
N ALA A 9 -58.01 33.07 -3.84
CA ALA A 9 -56.79 32.60 -4.54
C ALA A 9 -56.41 33.49 -5.74
N ALA A 10 -57.40 34.10 -6.41
CA ALA A 10 -57.17 35.00 -7.54
C ALA A 10 -56.60 36.37 -7.08
N MET A 11 -57.03 36.87 -5.91
CA MET A 11 -56.53 38.14 -5.38
C MET A 11 -55.11 38.04 -4.79
N ALA A 12 -54.72 36.87 -4.25
CA ALA A 12 -53.35 36.63 -3.80
C ALA A 12 -52.34 36.55 -4.96
N SER A 13 -52.78 36.11 -6.15
CA SER A 13 -51.93 36.00 -7.33
C SER A 13 -51.66 37.34 -8.00
N LEU A 14 -52.59 38.30 -7.96
CA LEU A 14 -52.37 39.65 -8.51
C LEU A 14 -51.52 40.54 -7.59
N ALA A 15 -51.57 40.33 -6.27
CA ALA A 15 -50.74 41.08 -5.32
C ALA A 15 -49.25 40.68 -5.38
N LEU A 16 -48.95 39.41 -5.72
CA LEU A 16 -47.57 38.94 -5.83
C LEU A 16 -46.88 39.44 -7.11
N THR A 17 -47.59 39.56 -8.23
CA THR A 17 -47.02 40.06 -9.49
C THR A 17 -46.73 41.56 -9.45
N ALA A 18 -47.50 42.35 -8.69
CA ALA A 18 -47.26 43.78 -8.54
C ALA A 18 -46.05 44.10 -7.66
N ALA A 19 -45.73 43.24 -6.68
CA ALA A 19 -44.55 43.39 -5.82
C ALA A 19 -43.22 43.04 -6.53
N LEU A 20 -43.26 42.16 -7.54
CA LEU A 20 -42.09 41.78 -8.34
C LEU A 20 -41.70 42.82 -9.41
N CYS A 21 -42.62 43.71 -9.82
CA CYS A 21 -42.31 44.79 -10.77
C CYS A 21 -41.68 46.05 -10.13
N ALA A 22 -41.62 46.13 -8.79
CA ALA A 22 -41.07 47.28 -8.06
C ALA A 22 -39.63 47.08 -7.54
N ALA A 23 -39.08 45.86 -7.63
CA ALA A 23 -37.69 45.57 -7.32
C ALA A 23 -36.92 45.43 -8.64
N GLY A 24 -36.28 46.52 -9.07
CA GLY A 24 -35.55 46.66 -10.35
C GLY A 24 -34.43 45.64 -10.57
N THR A 25 -34.81 44.40 -10.86
CA THR A 25 -33.92 43.36 -11.34
C THR A 25 -34.04 43.33 -12.86
N SER A 26 -32.99 43.80 -13.51
CA SER A 26 -32.82 43.61 -14.95
C SER A 26 -32.91 42.11 -15.25
N PRO A 27 -33.58 41.68 -16.33
CA PRO A 27 -33.48 40.28 -16.75
C PRO A 27 -32.01 39.99 -17.01
N ALA A 28 -31.43 39.08 -16.22
CA ALA A 28 -30.13 38.52 -16.51
C ALA A 28 -30.18 37.99 -17.94
N ALA A 29 -29.36 38.57 -18.80
CA ALA A 29 -29.11 38.03 -20.13
C ALA A 29 -28.74 36.56 -19.95
N ALA A 30 -29.53 35.68 -20.57
CA ALA A 30 -29.26 34.25 -20.57
C ALA A 30 -27.82 34.04 -21.09
N ALA A 31 -26.96 33.50 -20.23
CA ALA A 31 -25.66 33.02 -20.66
C ALA A 31 -25.88 31.95 -21.76
N PRO A 32 -25.17 32.02 -22.90
CA PRO A 32 -25.33 31.02 -23.93
C PRO A 32 -24.91 29.65 -23.39
N GLN A 33 -25.84 28.70 -23.41
CA GLN A 33 -25.58 27.28 -23.18
C GLN A 33 -24.58 26.80 -24.24
N THR A 34 -23.30 26.84 -23.92
CA THR A 34 -22.20 26.33 -24.75
C THR A 34 -21.70 25.03 -24.15
N GLY A 35 -22.54 24.02 -24.23
CA GLY A 35 -22.21 22.66 -23.85
C GLY A 35 -23.19 21.71 -24.51
N ARG A 36 -22.94 21.37 -25.78
CA ARG A 36 -23.68 20.28 -26.41
C ARG A 36 -23.27 19.02 -25.68
N ALA A 37 -24.20 18.39 -24.96
CA ALA A 37 -23.97 17.08 -24.34
C ALA A 37 -23.43 16.13 -25.42
N ALA A 38 -22.43 15.32 -25.07
CA ALA A 38 -21.87 14.33 -25.98
C ALA A 38 -23.00 13.42 -26.52
N PRO A 39 -22.99 13.05 -27.81
CA PRO A 39 -23.97 12.12 -28.36
C PRO A 39 -23.89 10.79 -27.60
N GLN A 40 -25.02 10.08 -27.51
CA GLN A 40 -25.06 8.72 -26.98
C GLN A 40 -23.98 7.87 -27.66
N GLY A 41 -23.08 7.28 -26.87
CA GLY A 41 -21.95 6.45 -27.35
C GLY A 41 -20.57 7.08 -27.26
N HIS A 42 -20.43 8.35 -26.86
CA HIS A 42 -19.13 9.05 -26.78
C HIS A 42 -18.61 9.31 -25.34
N GLY A 43 -19.11 8.59 -24.34
CA GLY A 43 -18.51 8.54 -22.98
C GLY A 43 -18.17 9.91 -22.36
N SER A 44 -16.93 10.03 -21.87
CA SER A 44 -16.33 11.19 -21.19
C SER A 44 -16.03 12.40 -22.10
N CYS A 45 -16.30 12.34 -23.40
CA CYS A 45 -15.87 13.37 -24.34
C CYS A 45 -16.61 14.71 -24.19
N THR A 46 -15.93 15.81 -24.52
CA THR A 46 -16.49 17.17 -24.56
C THR A 46 -16.36 17.76 -25.96
N GLY A 47 -17.39 18.51 -26.40
CA GLY A 47 -17.40 19.10 -27.74
C GLY A 47 -16.32 20.15 -27.92
N THR A 48 -15.63 20.12 -29.05
CA THR A 48 -14.67 21.18 -29.41
C THR A 48 -15.40 22.50 -29.60
N ALA A 49 -14.83 23.60 -29.10
CA ALA A 49 -15.40 24.93 -29.29
C ALA A 49 -15.51 25.29 -30.80
N PRO A 50 -16.64 25.88 -31.25
CA PRO A 50 -16.78 26.36 -32.62
C PRO A 50 -15.67 27.34 -33.03
N GLY A 51 -15.11 27.17 -34.23
CA GLY A 51 -14.01 27.99 -34.76
C GLY A 51 -12.62 27.71 -34.17
N SER A 52 -12.51 26.81 -33.19
CA SER A 52 -11.23 26.45 -32.57
C SER A 52 -10.25 25.83 -33.58
N ALA A 53 -8.95 25.85 -33.24
CA ALA A 53 -7.93 25.18 -34.05
C ALA A 53 -8.21 23.68 -34.18
N LEU A 54 -8.65 23.03 -33.10
CA LEU A 54 -9.02 21.61 -33.10
C LEU A 54 -10.20 21.33 -34.03
N GLN A 55 -11.23 22.18 -34.03
CA GLN A 55 -12.37 22.01 -34.94
C GLN A 55 -11.93 22.16 -36.42
N ARG A 56 -11.05 23.11 -36.70
CA ARG A 56 -10.48 23.29 -38.06
C ARG A 56 -9.61 22.11 -38.50
N GLN A 57 -9.05 21.35 -37.56
CA GLN A 57 -8.34 20.10 -37.81
C GLN A 57 -9.28 18.88 -37.96
N GLY A 58 -10.60 19.09 -37.91
CA GLY A 58 -11.60 18.05 -38.08
C GLY A 58 -12.08 17.38 -36.79
N ALA A 59 -11.58 17.81 -35.62
CA ALA A 59 -12.06 17.29 -34.34
C ALA A 59 -13.47 17.81 -34.04
N ALA A 60 -14.37 16.92 -33.68
CA ALA A 60 -15.68 17.26 -33.11
C ALA A 60 -15.66 17.16 -31.58
N TRP A 61 -14.84 16.26 -31.03
CA TRP A 61 -14.79 15.93 -29.61
C TRP A 61 -13.36 15.76 -29.09
N THR A 62 -13.16 16.12 -27.83
CA THR A 62 -11.96 15.83 -27.03
C THR A 62 -12.31 14.92 -25.87
N CYS A 63 -11.56 13.85 -25.65
CA CYS A 63 -11.85 12.85 -24.62
C CYS A 63 -10.64 12.62 -23.72
N VAL A 64 -10.91 12.29 -22.45
CA VAL A 64 -9.92 11.81 -21.48
C VAL A 64 -10.44 10.50 -20.89
N ASP A 65 -9.55 9.53 -20.73
CA ASP A 65 -9.86 8.19 -20.25
C ASP A 65 -8.68 7.57 -19.50
N SER A 66 -8.92 6.48 -18.79
CA SER A 66 -7.88 5.57 -18.25
C SER A 66 -8.03 4.20 -18.86
N GLU A 67 -6.91 3.56 -19.14
CA GLU A 67 -6.86 2.11 -19.33
C GLU A 67 -5.94 1.49 -18.27
N PRO A 68 -6.14 0.23 -17.86
CA PRO A 68 -5.14 -0.49 -17.08
C PRO A 68 -3.78 -0.43 -17.79
N ALA A 69 -2.69 -0.27 -17.04
CA ALA A 69 -1.36 -0.12 -17.62
C ALA A 69 -1.03 -1.34 -18.51
N ALA A 70 -0.74 -1.10 -19.80
CA ALA A 70 -0.09 -2.11 -20.62
C ALA A 70 1.38 -2.21 -20.20
N ALA A 71 1.95 -3.42 -20.23
CA ALA A 71 3.28 -3.80 -19.72
C ALA A 71 4.49 -3.01 -20.25
N ARG A 72 4.30 -1.99 -21.08
CA ARG A 72 5.37 -1.16 -21.63
C ARG A 72 4.97 0.30 -21.67
N ALA A 73 5.33 1.00 -20.61
CA ALA A 73 5.75 2.39 -20.70
C ALA A 73 6.95 2.54 -19.76
N ALA A 74 8.12 2.77 -20.34
CA ALA A 74 9.35 2.95 -19.61
C ALA A 74 9.21 4.14 -18.64
N ALA A 75 9.02 3.85 -17.36
CA ALA A 75 9.08 4.83 -16.28
C ALA A 75 10.56 5.16 -16.00
N LEU A 76 11.22 5.84 -16.93
CA LEU A 76 12.59 6.30 -16.75
C LEU A 76 12.61 7.77 -16.30
N ALA A 77 12.07 8.02 -15.11
CA ALA A 77 12.28 9.28 -14.38
C ALA A 77 12.38 9.11 -12.85
N ALA A 78 11.94 7.98 -12.28
CA ALA A 78 11.92 7.81 -10.83
C ALA A 78 13.19 7.14 -10.24
N ALA A 79 13.99 6.44 -11.04
CA ALA A 79 15.14 5.69 -10.52
C ALA A 79 16.24 6.61 -9.96
N GLY A 80 16.67 6.36 -8.72
CA GLY A 80 17.80 7.06 -8.08
C GLY A 80 17.44 8.15 -7.06
N THR A 81 16.17 8.30 -6.67
CA THR A 81 15.75 9.26 -5.62
C THR A 81 16.01 8.77 -4.19
N GLY A 82 16.42 7.51 -4.01
CA GLY A 82 16.52 6.86 -2.69
C GLY A 82 15.17 6.40 -2.12
N ASN A 83 14.08 6.60 -2.86
CA ASN A 83 12.76 6.08 -2.55
C ASN A 83 12.63 4.63 -3.06
N PRO A 84 12.52 3.61 -2.20
CA PRO A 84 12.35 2.22 -2.64
C PRO A 84 11.10 2.01 -3.50
N GLY A 85 10.06 2.84 -3.38
CA GLY A 85 8.89 2.77 -4.26
C GLY A 85 9.23 3.15 -5.70
N ALA A 86 10.20 4.02 -5.90
CA ALA A 86 10.62 4.44 -7.23
C ALA A 86 11.40 3.33 -7.96
N ASP A 87 12.18 2.54 -7.22
CA ASP A 87 12.84 1.34 -7.76
C ASP A 87 11.81 0.30 -8.22
N LEU A 88 10.69 0.17 -7.50
CA LEU A 88 9.57 -0.68 -7.92
C LEU A 88 8.89 -0.19 -9.20
N CYS A 89 9.08 1.07 -9.63
CA CYS A 89 8.48 1.60 -10.86
C CYS A 89 9.20 1.17 -12.13
N VAL A 90 10.46 0.73 -12.02
CA VAL A 90 11.25 0.26 -13.16
C VAL A 90 11.24 -1.26 -13.32
N GLU A 91 10.61 -2.00 -12.40
CA GLU A 91 10.43 -3.44 -12.53
C GLU A 91 9.59 -3.81 -13.75
N ASP A 92 10.02 -4.87 -14.46
CA ASP A 92 9.30 -5.43 -15.61
C ASP A 92 8.06 -6.19 -15.11
N SER A 93 6.96 -5.45 -14.94
CA SER A 93 5.67 -5.97 -14.52
C SER A 93 4.54 -5.27 -15.28
N SER A 94 3.54 -6.07 -15.64
CA SER A 94 2.27 -5.58 -16.20
C SER A 94 1.30 -5.10 -15.12
N ASP A 95 1.60 -5.33 -13.84
CA ASP A 95 0.71 -4.94 -12.77
C ASP A 95 0.69 -3.41 -12.62
N PRO A 96 -0.50 -2.79 -12.56
CA PRO A 96 -0.61 -1.34 -12.37
C PRO A 96 -0.12 -0.90 -10.99
N VAL A 97 0.07 -1.84 -10.06
CA VAL A 97 0.64 -1.60 -8.74
C VAL A 97 1.69 -2.67 -8.46
N VAL A 98 2.95 -2.25 -8.34
CA VAL A 98 4.05 -3.10 -7.88
C VAL A 98 4.37 -2.70 -6.45
N SER A 99 4.46 -3.65 -5.53
CA SER A 99 4.64 -3.32 -4.12
C SER A 99 5.45 -4.36 -3.36
N THR A 100 6.02 -3.91 -2.25
CA THR A 100 6.47 -4.73 -1.13
C THR A 100 5.72 -4.25 0.11
N ARG A 101 5.89 -4.93 1.24
CA ARG A 101 5.32 -4.46 2.52
C ARG A 101 5.73 -3.03 2.90
N LYS A 102 6.89 -2.56 2.41
CA LYS A 102 7.51 -1.28 2.80
C LYS A 102 7.56 -0.22 1.69
N ALA A 103 7.04 -0.52 0.50
CA ALA A 103 7.08 0.41 -0.62
C ALA A 103 6.06 0.02 -1.69
N TYR A 104 5.62 0.99 -2.48
CA TYR A 104 4.82 0.69 -3.68
C TYR A 104 5.08 1.69 -4.79
N CYS A 105 4.78 1.24 -6.01
CA CYS A 105 4.66 2.05 -7.20
C CYS A 105 3.30 1.80 -7.84
N THR A 106 2.58 2.87 -8.19
CA THR A 106 1.43 2.80 -9.08
C THR A 106 1.80 3.36 -10.44
N ARG A 107 1.28 2.73 -11.51
CA ARG A 107 1.52 3.12 -12.90
C ARG A 107 0.17 3.18 -13.59
N HIS A 108 -0.16 4.33 -14.15
CA HIS A 108 -1.46 4.51 -14.79
C HIS A 108 -1.39 5.37 -16.06
N PRO A 109 -1.74 4.82 -17.24
CA PRO A 109 -1.81 5.60 -18.46
C PRO A 109 -3.11 6.40 -18.54
N VAL A 110 -2.96 7.71 -18.68
CA VAL A 110 -4.04 8.64 -19.00
C VAL A 110 -4.07 8.85 -20.51
N LEU A 111 -5.23 8.59 -21.12
CA LEU A 111 -5.42 8.61 -22.56
C LEU A 111 -6.22 9.84 -22.99
N TYR A 112 -5.69 10.55 -23.98
CA TYR A 112 -6.33 11.69 -24.61
C TYR A 112 -6.67 11.34 -26.05
N LYS A 113 -7.90 11.63 -26.49
CA LYS A 113 -8.37 11.33 -27.85
C LYS A 113 -8.99 12.58 -28.49
N LEU A 114 -8.67 12.81 -29.76
CA LEU A 114 -9.42 13.69 -30.66
C LEU A 114 -10.29 12.82 -31.56
N VAL A 115 -11.59 13.10 -31.59
CA VAL A 115 -12.57 12.31 -32.35
C VAL A 115 -13.30 13.21 -33.34
N ASP A 116 -13.42 12.78 -34.60
CA ASP A 116 -14.15 13.52 -35.64
C ASP A 116 -15.68 13.35 -35.51
N ALA A 117 -16.43 14.02 -36.39
CA ALA A 117 -17.90 13.95 -36.39
C ALA A 117 -18.47 12.57 -36.75
N ARG A 118 -17.65 11.66 -37.30
CA ARG A 118 -18.04 10.28 -37.66
C ARG A 118 -17.69 9.28 -36.56
N GLY A 119 -17.08 9.72 -35.47
CA GLY A 119 -16.60 8.85 -34.39
C GLY A 119 -15.19 8.29 -34.63
N THR A 120 -14.47 8.74 -35.65
CA THR A 120 -13.11 8.28 -35.95
C THR A 120 -12.12 8.97 -35.03
N VAL A 121 -11.20 8.23 -34.41
CA VAL A 121 -10.09 8.81 -33.67
C VAL A 121 -9.07 9.39 -34.65
N ILE A 122 -8.88 10.71 -34.61
CA ILE A 122 -7.96 11.46 -35.49
C ILE A 122 -6.70 11.95 -34.75
N GLY A 123 -6.65 11.80 -33.43
CA GLY A 123 -5.47 12.12 -32.63
C GLY A 123 -5.46 11.37 -31.29
N ARG A 124 -4.27 11.01 -30.81
CA ARG A 124 -4.06 10.27 -29.56
C ARG A 124 -2.87 10.83 -28.80
N ALA A 125 -2.98 10.88 -27.48
CA ALA A 125 -1.83 11.04 -26.60
C ALA A 125 -2.00 10.16 -25.36
N THR A 126 -0.90 9.61 -24.87
CA THR A 126 -0.84 8.78 -23.67
C THR A 126 0.20 9.36 -22.73
N VAL A 127 -0.25 9.70 -21.52
CA VAL A 127 0.60 10.17 -20.43
C VAL A 127 0.62 9.10 -19.36
N MET A 128 1.79 8.53 -19.07
CA MET A 128 1.96 7.64 -17.93
C MET A 128 2.10 8.47 -16.67
N VAL A 129 1.21 8.27 -15.69
CA VAL A 129 1.32 8.85 -14.36
C VAL A 129 1.88 7.77 -13.43
N VAL A 130 2.93 8.13 -12.71
CA VAL A 130 3.57 7.26 -11.72
C VAL A 130 3.44 7.90 -10.35
N ALA A 131 3.08 7.11 -9.34
CA ALA A 131 3.13 7.52 -7.94
C ALA A 131 3.87 6.46 -7.10
N ALA A 132 4.99 6.86 -6.51
CA ALA A 132 5.93 5.98 -5.81
C ALA A 132 6.03 6.37 -4.33
N ALA A 133 5.81 5.41 -3.42
CA ALA A 133 5.89 5.64 -1.98
C ALA A 133 6.91 4.73 -1.29
N SER A 134 7.61 5.32 -0.33
CA SER A 134 8.33 4.61 0.72
C SER A 134 7.49 4.60 1.98
N MET A 135 7.20 3.42 2.50
CA MET A 135 6.42 3.22 3.72
C MET A 135 7.32 2.98 4.94
N ALA A 136 8.63 2.87 4.75
CA ALA A 136 9.58 2.54 5.80
C ALA A 136 9.65 3.64 6.87
N SER A 137 9.28 3.30 8.10
CA SER A 137 9.51 4.10 9.32
C SER A 137 8.86 5.48 9.35
N LEU A 138 7.60 5.54 8.94
CA LEU A 138 6.82 6.77 8.98
C LEU A 138 6.29 7.02 10.39
N THR A 139 6.99 7.84 11.15
CA THR A 139 6.52 8.31 12.45
C THR A 139 5.21 9.07 12.31
N GLY A 140 4.18 8.63 13.02
CA GLY A 140 2.89 9.32 13.09
C GLY A 140 1.94 8.99 11.95
N ALA A 141 2.10 7.83 11.30
CA ALA A 141 1.20 7.31 10.28
C ALA A 141 0.93 8.30 9.11
N ARG A 142 2.00 8.93 8.60
CA ARG A 142 1.97 9.84 7.45
C ARG A 142 2.87 9.33 6.35
N TRP A 143 2.44 9.33 5.09
CA TRP A 143 3.31 9.00 3.96
C TRP A 143 3.15 9.99 2.83
N SER A 144 4.12 9.98 1.92
CA SER A 144 4.10 10.75 0.69
C SER A 144 4.40 9.86 -0.50
N GLU A 145 3.81 10.22 -1.63
CA GLU A 145 4.13 9.67 -2.93
C GLU A 145 4.89 10.70 -3.74
N GLU A 146 6.00 10.28 -4.34
CA GLU A 146 6.67 11.02 -5.41
C GLU A 146 5.91 10.75 -6.71
N VAL A 147 5.50 11.82 -7.39
CA VAL A 147 4.71 11.75 -8.62
C VAL A 147 5.49 12.27 -9.81
N SER A 148 5.48 11.51 -10.90
CA SER A 148 5.91 11.93 -12.23
C SER A 148 4.81 11.70 -13.27
N ALA A 149 4.90 12.45 -14.37
CA ALA A 149 4.07 12.27 -15.55
C ALA A 149 4.91 12.31 -16.82
N ASP A 150 4.78 11.28 -17.65
CA ASP A 150 5.64 11.04 -18.82
C ASP A 150 4.80 10.86 -20.08
N VAL A 151 5.09 11.63 -21.14
CA VAL A 151 4.40 11.46 -22.43
C VAL A 151 4.99 10.25 -23.16
N ILE A 152 4.22 9.17 -23.25
CA ILE A 152 4.63 7.91 -23.90
C ILE A 152 4.37 7.95 -25.41
N GLU A 153 3.23 8.52 -25.79
CA GLU A 153 2.82 8.64 -27.18
C GLU A 153 2.06 9.96 -27.36
N MET A 154 2.28 10.66 -28.47
CA MET A 154 1.48 11.83 -28.85
C MET A 154 1.52 12.01 -30.37
N THR A 155 0.37 11.93 -31.02
CA THR A 155 0.28 12.13 -32.47
C THR A 155 0.39 13.62 -32.83
N PRO A 156 0.85 13.97 -34.05
CA PRO A 156 1.03 15.38 -34.45
C PRO A 156 -0.24 16.26 -34.38
N ASN A 157 -1.42 15.64 -34.42
CA ASN A 157 -2.70 16.35 -34.32
C ASN A 157 -3.02 16.83 -32.89
N ILE A 158 -2.26 16.37 -31.88
CA ILE A 158 -2.32 16.87 -30.51
C ILE A 158 -1.05 17.66 -30.21
N SER A 159 -1.17 18.98 -30.09
CA SER A 159 -0.02 19.87 -29.83
C SER A 159 0.50 19.82 -28.38
N GLY A 160 -0.28 19.22 -27.49
CA GLY A 160 0.00 19.00 -26.08
C GLY A 160 -1.28 18.74 -25.29
N VAL A 161 -1.11 18.40 -24.02
CA VAL A 161 -2.19 18.13 -23.07
C VAL A 161 -1.94 18.83 -21.74
N THR A 162 -3.00 19.07 -20.98
CA THR A 162 -2.91 19.43 -19.56
C THR A 162 -3.28 18.25 -18.68
N LEU A 163 -2.68 18.21 -17.49
CA LEU A 163 -2.94 17.21 -16.47
C LEU A 163 -2.90 17.87 -15.09
N THR A 164 -3.91 17.62 -14.26
CA THR A 164 -3.85 17.80 -12.80
C THR A 164 -4.03 16.44 -12.15
N LEU A 165 -3.34 16.20 -11.04
CA LEU A 165 -3.47 14.98 -10.26
C LEU A 165 -3.80 15.33 -8.82
N SER A 166 -4.90 14.78 -8.32
CA SER A 166 -5.30 14.83 -6.91
C SER A 166 -5.57 13.43 -6.39
N SER A 167 -5.76 13.29 -5.08
CA SER A 167 -6.18 12.03 -4.49
C SER A 167 -7.15 12.24 -3.34
N VAL A 168 -7.94 11.20 -3.08
CA VAL A 168 -8.69 11.00 -1.84
C VAL A 168 -8.24 9.69 -1.21
N CYS A 169 -8.62 9.42 0.02
CA CYS A 169 -8.34 8.13 0.66
C CYS A 169 -9.50 7.66 1.53
N SER A 170 -9.67 6.33 1.62
CA SER A 170 -10.65 5.70 2.49
C SER A 170 -10.19 5.60 3.95
N GLY A 171 -11.07 5.15 4.84
CA GLY A 171 -10.71 4.84 6.23
C GLY A 171 -10.40 6.08 7.05
N GLN A 172 -9.57 5.92 8.08
CA GLN A 172 -9.10 7.03 8.93
C GLN A 172 -7.92 7.73 8.27
N CYS A 173 -8.16 8.38 7.12
CA CYS A 173 -7.14 9.04 6.33
C CYS A 173 -7.59 10.41 5.81
N VAL A 174 -6.65 11.35 5.78
CA VAL A 174 -6.78 12.65 5.14
C VAL A 174 -5.73 12.75 4.03
N ALA A 175 -6.20 12.94 2.79
CA ALA A 175 -5.35 13.26 1.66
C ALA A 175 -4.99 14.75 1.67
N GLY A 176 -3.76 15.06 1.29
CA GLY A 176 -3.23 16.42 1.22
C GLY A 176 -3.57 17.13 -0.09
N PRO A 177 -2.85 18.23 -0.38
CA PRO A 177 -3.04 18.98 -1.61
C PRO A 177 -2.74 18.16 -2.88
N PRO A 178 -3.28 18.56 -4.04
CA PRO A 178 -2.96 17.95 -5.33
C PRO A 178 -1.47 18.08 -5.68
N ALA A 179 -0.98 17.18 -6.55
CA ALA A 179 0.40 17.20 -7.04
C ALA A 179 0.72 18.51 -7.78
N TRP A 180 1.99 18.90 -7.78
CA TRP A 180 2.50 20.15 -8.38
C TRP A 180 1.78 21.43 -7.88
N GLY A 181 1.21 21.39 -6.67
CA GLY A 181 0.47 22.51 -6.09
C GLY A 181 -0.92 22.71 -6.70
N GLY A 182 -1.43 21.74 -7.47
CA GLY A 182 -2.77 21.77 -8.09
C GLY A 182 -2.89 22.60 -9.36
N ALA A 183 -1.82 23.24 -9.81
CA ALA A 183 -1.81 23.88 -11.12
C ALA A 183 -1.75 22.80 -12.23
N PRO A 184 -2.53 22.93 -13.32
CA PRO A 184 -2.40 22.04 -14.46
C PRO A 184 -0.99 22.08 -15.05
N VAL A 185 -0.35 20.92 -15.16
CA VAL A 185 0.92 20.79 -15.88
C VAL A 185 0.63 20.64 -17.37
N THR A 186 1.42 21.32 -18.20
CA THR A 186 1.31 21.20 -19.66
C THR A 186 2.41 20.28 -20.16
N LEU A 187 2.01 19.26 -20.92
CA LEU A 187 2.89 18.24 -21.47
C LEU A 187 2.79 18.21 -23.00
N ARG A 188 3.94 18.17 -23.67
CA ARG A 188 4.07 18.02 -25.13
C ARG A 188 4.82 16.74 -25.47
N SER A 189 4.82 16.36 -26.75
CA SER A 189 5.53 15.17 -27.23
C SER A 189 6.99 15.13 -26.73
N GLY A 190 7.38 14.01 -26.14
CA GLY A 190 8.71 13.78 -25.56
C GLY A 190 8.99 14.48 -24.23
N GLN A 191 8.02 15.19 -23.63
CA GLN A 191 8.20 15.83 -22.33
C GLN A 191 7.81 14.90 -21.17
N HIS A 192 8.42 15.18 -20.02
CA HIS A 192 8.08 14.61 -18.73
C HIS A 192 7.93 15.73 -17.70
N LYS A 193 7.33 15.42 -16.56
CA LYS A 193 7.16 16.33 -15.43
C LYS A 193 7.33 15.60 -14.11
N ASP A 194 8.37 15.98 -13.38
CA ASP A 194 8.67 15.49 -12.03
C ASP A 194 8.29 16.49 -10.94
N GLY A 195 8.61 16.13 -9.70
CA GLY A 195 8.44 16.98 -8.51
C GLY A 195 7.00 17.11 -8.07
N GLY A 196 6.13 16.18 -8.49
CA GLY A 196 4.79 16.06 -7.95
C GLY A 196 4.85 15.35 -6.60
N THR A 197 3.96 15.72 -5.68
CA THR A 197 3.86 15.07 -4.38
C THR A 197 2.40 14.94 -4.00
N LEU A 198 2.01 13.74 -3.58
CA LEU A 198 0.76 13.51 -2.85
C LEU A 198 1.12 13.10 -1.42
N THR A 199 0.34 13.55 -0.45
CA THR A 199 0.60 13.26 0.97
C THR A 199 -0.65 12.71 1.62
N TYR A 200 -0.47 11.81 2.58
CA TYR A 200 -1.57 11.22 3.32
C TYR A 200 -1.23 11.19 4.81
N THR A 201 -2.23 11.43 5.65
CA THR A 201 -2.11 11.34 7.10
C THR A 201 -3.23 10.46 7.61
N SER A 202 -2.87 9.38 8.31
CA SER A 202 -3.83 8.61 9.07
C SER A 202 -4.09 9.25 10.43
N THR A 203 -5.34 9.17 10.87
CA THR A 203 -5.77 9.65 12.20
C THR A 203 -6.01 8.49 13.17
N VAL A 204 -5.38 7.34 12.92
CA VAL A 204 -5.53 6.15 13.77
C VAL A 204 -5.10 6.42 15.21
N GLY A 205 -5.89 5.96 16.17
CA GLY A 205 -5.62 6.11 17.59
C GLY A 205 -4.80 4.96 18.18
N LYS A 206 -4.26 5.15 19.38
CA LYS A 206 -3.48 4.13 20.09
C LYS A 206 -4.28 2.84 20.26
N GLY A 207 -3.69 1.70 19.90
CA GLY A 207 -4.34 0.40 20.01
C GLY A 207 -5.36 0.08 18.91
N PHE A 208 -5.38 0.86 17.83
CA PHE A 208 -6.24 0.60 16.66
C PHE A 208 -5.43 0.55 15.35
N HIS A 209 -6.06 0.00 14.32
CA HIS A 209 -5.61 0.03 12.94
C HIS A 209 -6.73 0.48 11.99
N SER A 210 -6.35 0.95 10.81
CA SER A 210 -7.26 1.30 9.72
C SER A 210 -6.67 0.86 8.38
N GLU A 211 -7.47 0.18 7.57
CA GLU A 211 -7.17 -0.04 6.16
C GLU A 211 -7.57 1.19 5.34
N ILE A 212 -6.61 1.67 4.57
CA ILE A 212 -6.68 2.90 3.79
C ILE A 212 -6.34 2.56 2.35
N ARG A 213 -7.14 3.06 1.42
CA ARG A 213 -6.89 2.97 -0.01
C ARG A 213 -6.91 4.37 -0.60
N PRO A 214 -5.79 4.86 -1.14
CA PRO A 214 -5.79 6.05 -1.99
C PRO A 214 -6.61 5.79 -3.25
N THR A 215 -7.33 6.81 -3.70
CA THR A 215 -7.94 6.86 -5.05
C THR A 215 -7.40 8.11 -5.72
N TYR A 216 -6.73 7.91 -6.85
CA TYR A 216 -6.18 9.00 -7.65
C TYR A 216 -7.25 9.52 -8.58
N ARG A 217 -7.21 10.83 -8.81
CA ARG A 217 -8.09 11.51 -9.74
C ARG A 217 -7.27 12.41 -10.65
N VAL A 218 -7.45 12.22 -11.95
CA VAL A 218 -6.90 13.09 -12.99
C VAL A 218 -8.01 13.88 -13.66
N ASP A 219 -7.75 15.17 -13.79
CA ASP A 219 -8.46 16.04 -14.72
C ASP A 219 -7.46 16.46 -15.82
N GLY A 220 -7.87 16.34 -17.09
CA GLY A 220 -6.98 16.60 -18.22
C GLY A 220 -7.71 17.23 -19.39
N THR A 221 -6.97 17.90 -20.28
CA THR A 221 -7.54 18.52 -21.48
C THR A 221 -6.53 18.52 -22.63
N VAL A 222 -6.98 18.32 -23.87
CA VAL A 222 -6.13 18.57 -25.04
C VAL A 222 -5.96 20.08 -25.22
N LEU A 223 -4.73 20.57 -25.41
CA LEU A 223 -4.48 22.00 -25.58
C LEU A 223 -5.31 22.59 -26.73
N GLY A 224 -5.96 23.73 -26.46
CA GLY A 224 -6.89 24.37 -27.40
C GLY A 224 -8.29 23.73 -27.45
N GLY A 225 -8.54 22.70 -26.64
CA GLY A 225 -9.84 22.07 -26.43
C GLY A 225 -10.61 22.70 -25.29
N THR A 226 -11.91 22.39 -25.26
CA THR A 226 -12.77 22.69 -24.12
C THR A 226 -12.39 21.73 -22.98
N PRO A 227 -12.28 22.21 -21.72
CA PRO A 227 -12.02 21.33 -20.58
C PRO A 227 -13.01 20.18 -20.53
N VAL A 228 -12.48 18.96 -20.38
CA VAL A 228 -13.33 17.79 -20.22
C VAL A 228 -13.91 17.82 -18.81
N THR A 229 -15.24 17.69 -18.69
CA THR A 229 -15.93 17.79 -17.38
C THR A 229 -15.94 16.48 -16.59
N THR A 230 -15.34 15.43 -17.15
CA THR A 230 -15.23 14.11 -16.52
C THR A 230 -13.79 13.87 -16.12
N HIS A 231 -13.63 13.34 -14.92
CA HIS A 231 -12.34 12.93 -14.39
C HIS A 231 -12.14 11.44 -14.58
N THR A 232 -10.87 11.06 -14.59
CA THR A 232 -10.45 9.68 -14.61
C THR A 232 -9.95 9.32 -13.21
N GLU A 233 -10.44 8.20 -12.67
CA GLU A 233 -10.09 7.75 -11.31
C GLU A 233 -9.63 6.30 -11.30
N TRP A 234 -8.63 6.01 -10.48
CA TRP A 234 -8.16 4.65 -10.25
C TRP A 234 -7.72 4.43 -8.79
N PRO A 235 -7.91 3.22 -8.25
CA PRO A 235 -7.47 2.91 -6.90
C PRO A 235 -5.96 2.66 -6.82
N GLY A 236 -5.37 3.06 -5.71
CA GLY A 236 -4.04 2.64 -5.28
C GLY A 236 -4.05 1.34 -4.47
N PRO A 237 -2.89 0.94 -3.92
CA PRO A 237 -2.77 -0.21 -3.03
C PRO A 237 -3.56 -0.02 -1.73
N VAL A 238 -3.82 -1.14 -1.03
CA VAL A 238 -4.29 -1.09 0.35
C VAL A 238 -3.09 -0.90 1.26
N VAL A 239 -3.15 0.18 2.04
CA VAL A 239 -2.22 0.50 3.11
C VAL A 239 -2.92 0.27 4.44
N ARG A 240 -2.27 -0.42 5.37
CA ARG A 240 -2.75 -0.47 6.76
C ARG A 240 -1.90 0.46 7.60
N CYS A 241 -2.54 1.41 8.25
CA CYS A 241 -1.92 2.23 9.30
C CYS A 241 -2.41 1.78 10.66
N ASP A 242 -1.53 1.67 11.64
CA ASP A 242 -1.87 1.25 12.99
C ASP A 242 -1.02 1.97 14.04
N ASP A 243 -1.50 1.99 15.29
CA ASP A 243 -0.73 2.34 16.49
C ASP A 243 -0.88 1.23 17.57
N GLU A 244 -1.02 -0.01 17.09
CA GLU A 244 -1.08 -1.21 17.92
C GLU A 244 0.30 -1.77 18.21
N VAL A 245 1.22 -1.64 17.25
CA VAL A 245 2.58 -2.20 17.34
C VAL A 245 3.62 -1.11 17.51
N GLY A 246 4.53 -1.33 18.45
CA GLY A 246 5.61 -0.41 18.77
C GLY A 246 5.14 0.85 19.52
N ASN A 247 6.05 1.81 19.61
CA ASN A 247 5.84 3.04 20.37
C ASN A 247 5.15 4.15 19.56
N HIS A 248 5.03 3.99 18.24
CA HIS A 248 4.53 5.02 17.34
C HIS A 248 3.65 4.43 16.25
N ALA A 249 2.64 5.22 15.86
CA ALA A 249 1.81 4.93 14.71
C ALA A 249 2.64 4.87 13.42
N GLY A 250 2.32 3.94 12.53
CA GLY A 250 3.00 3.73 11.25
C GLY A 250 2.14 2.97 10.27
N CYS A 251 2.62 2.80 9.04
CA CYS A 251 1.86 2.21 7.95
C CYS A 251 2.68 1.18 7.16
N ILE A 252 2.01 0.16 6.62
CA ILE A 252 2.57 -0.86 5.73
C ILE A 252 1.64 -1.09 4.53
N VAL A 253 2.18 -1.62 3.44
CA VAL A 253 1.37 -2.09 2.31
C VAL A 253 0.88 -3.50 2.61
N MET A 254 -0.42 -3.73 2.44
CA MET A 254 -1.05 -5.04 2.67
C MET A 254 -0.77 -6.00 1.50
N GLY A 255 -1.03 -7.29 1.72
CA GLY A 255 -0.86 -8.34 0.70
C GLY A 255 0.54 -8.99 0.69
N HIS A 256 1.40 -8.63 1.63
CA HIS A 256 2.77 -9.14 1.75
C HIS A 256 2.98 -9.84 3.09
N LEU A 257 3.51 -11.06 3.06
CA LEU A 257 3.95 -11.76 4.27
C LEU A 257 5.09 -10.98 4.92
N ALA A 258 5.03 -10.79 6.24
CA ALA A 258 6.11 -10.13 6.98
C ALA A 258 7.33 -11.06 7.11
N ASN A 259 8.53 -10.48 7.14
CA ASN A 259 9.78 -11.23 7.14
C ASN A 259 10.60 -10.94 8.38
N VAL A 260 10.87 -11.98 9.18
CA VAL A 260 11.79 -11.93 10.32
C VAL A 260 13.06 -12.66 9.92
N THR A 261 14.15 -11.92 9.74
CA THR A 261 15.41 -12.49 9.18
C THR A 261 16.47 -12.65 10.25
N PHE A 262 17.04 -13.85 10.36
CA PHE A 262 18.15 -14.16 11.25
C PHE A 262 19.36 -14.63 10.44
N SER A 263 20.51 -13.96 10.62
CA SER A 263 21.79 -14.45 10.10
C SER A 263 22.42 -15.45 11.08
N ARG A 264 22.92 -16.57 10.55
CA ARG A 264 23.70 -17.53 11.34
C ARG A 264 24.99 -16.92 11.88
N SER A 265 25.61 -16.01 11.14
CA SER A 265 26.81 -15.30 11.61
C SER A 265 26.56 -14.41 12.83
N LEU A 266 25.36 -13.83 12.95
CA LEU A 266 25.01 -12.89 14.01
C LEU A 266 24.34 -13.55 15.21
N TYR A 267 23.37 -14.44 14.96
CA TYR A 267 22.53 -15.07 15.99
C TYR A 267 22.90 -16.54 16.26
N ARG A 268 23.92 -17.06 15.56
CA ARG A 268 24.66 -18.28 15.95
C ARG A 268 23.75 -19.47 16.24
N GLY A 269 23.86 -20.05 17.44
CA GLY A 269 23.11 -21.24 17.84
C GLY A 269 21.59 -21.05 17.75
N ALA A 270 21.08 -19.86 18.03
CA ALA A 270 19.64 -19.56 17.93
C ALA A 270 19.16 -19.69 16.48
N ALA A 271 19.83 -19.02 15.53
CA ALA A 271 19.47 -19.09 14.11
C ALA A 271 19.55 -20.53 13.56
N VAL A 272 20.59 -21.29 13.95
CA VAL A 272 20.73 -22.69 13.55
C VAL A 272 19.63 -23.56 14.15
N ALA A 273 19.21 -23.31 15.39
CA ALA A 273 18.10 -24.02 16.01
C ALA A 273 16.78 -23.79 15.23
N TYR A 274 16.52 -22.55 14.81
CA TYR A 274 15.33 -22.21 14.03
C TYR A 274 15.36 -22.88 12.65
N GLU A 275 16.51 -22.87 11.97
CA GLU A 275 16.68 -23.54 10.68
C GLU A 275 16.50 -25.07 10.80
N TRP A 276 17.07 -25.66 11.85
CA TRP A 276 16.91 -27.09 12.13
C TRP A 276 15.43 -27.42 12.40
N ALA A 277 14.73 -26.58 13.16
CA ALA A 277 13.34 -26.77 13.50
C ALA A 277 12.42 -26.72 12.26
N GLN A 278 12.64 -25.75 11.37
CA GLN A 278 11.93 -25.64 10.08
C GLN A 278 12.07 -26.93 9.24
N LYS A 279 13.24 -27.57 9.28
CA LYS A 279 13.52 -28.79 8.49
C LYS A 279 13.00 -30.07 9.13
N ASN A 280 12.98 -30.16 10.47
CA ASN A 280 12.86 -31.44 11.18
C ASN A 280 11.59 -31.60 12.03
N LEU A 281 10.90 -30.52 12.42
CA LEU A 281 9.68 -30.63 13.22
C LEU A 281 8.45 -30.97 12.37
N ALA A 282 7.44 -31.57 12.99
CA ALA A 282 6.24 -32.05 12.30
C ALA A 282 5.50 -30.95 11.53
N GLY A 283 5.41 -29.75 12.12
CA GLY A 283 4.72 -28.60 11.54
C GLY A 283 5.55 -27.76 10.58
N ARG A 284 6.89 -27.95 10.55
CA ARG A 284 7.84 -27.19 9.70
C ARG A 284 7.67 -25.66 9.75
N PHE A 285 7.17 -25.16 10.88
CA PHE A 285 6.71 -23.78 10.95
C PHE A 285 7.84 -22.76 10.75
N GLY A 286 7.50 -21.61 10.18
CA GLY A 286 8.32 -20.44 9.89
C GLY A 286 8.86 -20.33 8.47
N ASP A 287 8.68 -21.31 7.59
CA ASP A 287 8.96 -21.10 6.16
C ASP A 287 7.77 -20.44 5.44
N ALA A 288 7.93 -20.13 4.14
CA ALA A 288 6.88 -19.46 3.36
C ALA A 288 5.61 -20.33 3.17
N GLY A 289 5.74 -21.66 3.21
CA GLY A 289 4.61 -22.59 3.10
C GLY A 289 3.91 -22.86 4.44
N HIS A 290 4.63 -22.64 5.55
CA HIS A 290 4.17 -22.92 6.90
C HIS A 290 4.50 -21.73 7.82
N PRO A 291 4.01 -20.51 7.58
CA PRO A 291 4.41 -19.34 8.37
C PRO A 291 4.04 -19.48 9.84
N LEU A 292 4.65 -18.65 10.70
CA LEU A 292 4.23 -18.48 12.08
C LEU A 292 3.16 -17.40 12.18
N SER A 293 2.21 -17.55 13.09
CA SER A 293 1.25 -16.49 13.40
C SER A 293 1.65 -15.84 14.70
N ARG A 294 1.77 -14.51 14.73
CA ARG A 294 2.09 -13.78 15.96
C ARG A 294 1.00 -13.97 17.01
N TYR A 295 1.41 -14.14 18.25
CA TYR A 295 0.54 -14.26 19.42
C TYR A 295 0.82 -13.12 20.41
N VAL A 296 -0.24 -12.47 20.86
CA VAL A 296 -0.20 -11.45 21.92
C VAL A 296 -1.24 -11.78 22.98
N ASP A 297 -0.77 -11.89 24.23
CA ASP A 297 -1.64 -11.89 25.41
C ASP A 297 -1.53 -10.51 26.10
N PRO A 298 -2.60 -9.73 26.23
CA PRO A 298 -2.57 -8.47 26.96
C PRO A 298 -2.12 -8.60 28.43
N PHE A 299 -2.28 -9.78 29.04
CA PHE A 299 -1.85 -10.08 30.40
C PHE A 299 -0.46 -10.73 30.49
N ASP A 300 0.10 -11.14 29.35
CA ASP A 300 1.45 -11.71 29.23
C ASP A 300 2.10 -11.29 27.88
N PRO A 301 2.37 -9.99 27.68
CA PRO A 301 2.79 -9.44 26.38
C PRO A 301 4.17 -9.94 25.92
N GLU A 302 4.98 -10.47 26.85
CA GLU A 302 6.27 -11.10 26.58
C GLU A 302 6.17 -12.64 26.44
N ALA A 303 4.96 -13.21 26.50
CA ALA A 303 4.70 -14.64 26.46
C ALA A 303 5.51 -15.46 27.49
N LYS A 304 5.78 -14.88 28.68
CA LYS A 304 6.61 -15.48 29.75
C LYS A 304 6.01 -16.79 30.24
N ASN A 305 4.69 -16.88 30.37
CA ASN A 305 4.02 -18.10 30.81
C ASN A 305 4.15 -19.20 29.76
N ARG A 306 4.05 -18.85 28.48
CA ARG A 306 4.20 -19.81 27.37
C ARG A 306 5.65 -20.31 27.27
N ARG A 307 6.63 -19.41 27.36
CA ARG A 307 8.04 -19.78 27.46
C ARG A 307 8.30 -20.66 28.67
N ALA A 308 7.77 -20.30 29.83
CA ALA A 308 7.93 -21.10 31.04
C ALA A 308 7.30 -22.50 30.90
N THR A 309 6.16 -22.63 30.22
CA THR A 309 5.55 -23.95 29.91
C THR A 309 6.49 -24.82 29.07
N THR A 310 7.20 -24.24 28.10
CA THR A 310 8.14 -24.96 27.26
C THR A 310 9.47 -25.27 27.97
N CYS A 311 10.05 -24.30 28.67
CA CYS A 311 11.41 -24.39 29.19
C CYS A 311 11.50 -24.76 30.68
N ASP A 312 10.61 -24.26 31.53
CA ASP A 312 10.87 -24.18 32.98
C ASP A 312 9.84 -24.93 33.86
N ARG A 313 8.69 -25.29 33.30
CA ARG A 313 7.58 -25.96 33.98
C ARG A 313 7.47 -27.42 33.54
N GLY A 314 6.55 -28.14 34.20
CA GLY A 314 6.28 -29.54 33.94
C GLY A 314 7.30 -30.49 34.58
N PRO A 315 7.07 -31.81 34.42
CA PRO A 315 7.95 -32.85 34.96
C PRO A 315 9.30 -32.92 34.22
N HIS A 316 9.37 -32.41 32.99
CA HIS A 316 10.58 -32.44 32.14
C HIS A 316 11.12 -31.03 31.89
N ARG A 317 11.61 -30.38 32.95
CA ARG A 317 12.26 -29.07 32.84
C ARG A 317 13.51 -29.12 31.98
N PHE A 318 13.82 -28.04 31.28
CA PHE A 318 15.04 -27.92 30.50
C PHE A 318 16.26 -27.87 31.43
N VAL A 319 17.22 -28.78 31.22
CA VAL A 319 18.41 -28.96 32.07
C VAL A 319 19.54 -28.10 31.55
N ARG A 320 19.93 -27.04 32.27
CA ARG A 320 20.99 -26.12 31.82
C ARG A 320 22.38 -26.58 32.29
N GLY A 321 23.40 -26.30 31.50
CA GLY A 321 24.82 -26.38 31.87
C GLY A 321 25.48 -27.74 31.68
N ALA A 322 24.72 -28.79 31.35
CA ALA A 322 25.25 -30.14 31.13
C ALA A 322 25.90 -30.33 29.74
N THR A 323 25.69 -29.38 28.82
CA THR A 323 26.04 -29.49 27.41
C THR A 323 27.32 -28.75 27.05
N GLY A 324 27.96 -28.05 27.99
CA GLY A 324 29.14 -27.21 27.69
C GLY A 324 28.85 -26.01 26.79
N VAL A 325 27.58 -25.65 26.58
CA VAL A 325 27.19 -24.36 26.01
C VAL A 325 27.42 -23.27 27.07
N PRO A 326 28.14 -22.18 26.77
CA PRO A 326 28.33 -21.07 27.71
C PRO A 326 26.97 -20.46 28.07
N ASN A 327 26.81 -20.03 29.34
CA ASN A 327 25.58 -19.42 29.85
C ASN A 327 24.29 -20.09 29.36
N ASP A 328 24.28 -21.43 29.38
CA ASP A 328 23.28 -22.26 28.72
C ASP A 328 21.83 -21.83 29.01
N SER A 329 21.13 -21.43 27.96
CA SER A 329 19.76 -20.96 27.98
C SER A 329 18.87 -21.86 27.11
N CYS A 330 17.59 -21.94 27.47
CA CYS A 330 16.57 -22.61 26.67
C CYS A 330 16.08 -21.63 25.60
N ASP A 331 16.30 -21.96 24.33
CA ASP A 331 15.71 -21.26 23.18
C ASP A 331 14.65 -22.15 22.53
N GLU A 332 13.40 -21.69 22.56
CA GLU A 332 12.24 -22.45 22.09
C GLU A 332 11.82 -22.10 20.67
N TYR A 333 11.49 -23.13 19.88
CA TYR A 333 10.87 -22.95 18.57
C TYR A 333 9.78 -24.00 18.31
N PRO A 334 8.57 -23.64 17.79
CA PRO A 334 8.12 -22.29 17.46
C PRO A 334 8.12 -21.32 18.65
N PHE A 335 8.36 -20.03 18.38
CA PHE A 335 8.52 -19.00 19.41
C PHE A 335 7.33 -18.95 20.36
N ALA A 336 7.55 -18.71 21.66
CA ALA A 336 6.47 -18.52 22.63
C ALA A 336 5.49 -17.41 22.23
N SER A 337 5.98 -16.38 21.54
CA SER A 337 5.21 -15.26 20.95
C SER A 337 4.58 -15.59 19.59
N SER A 338 4.41 -16.88 19.26
CA SER A 338 3.62 -17.37 18.14
C SER A 338 2.51 -18.30 18.62
N TYR A 339 1.41 -18.40 17.86
CA TYR A 339 0.32 -19.34 18.19
C TYR A 339 0.76 -20.80 18.15
N GLN A 340 1.77 -21.12 17.34
CA GLN A 340 2.36 -22.44 17.21
C GLN A 340 3.31 -22.81 18.37
N GLY A 341 3.74 -21.82 19.16
CA GLY A 341 4.66 -22.03 20.28
C GLY A 341 3.98 -22.37 21.61
N GLY A 342 4.71 -22.23 22.71
CA GLY A 342 4.18 -22.42 24.08
C GLY A 342 3.79 -23.87 24.41
N ASN A 343 4.34 -24.83 23.67
CA ASN A 343 4.11 -26.26 23.86
C ASN A 343 4.66 -26.75 25.20
N ASP A 344 4.08 -27.83 25.76
CA ASP A 344 4.66 -28.52 26.91
C ASP A 344 6.07 -29.03 26.53
N GLY A 345 7.08 -28.66 27.32
CA GLY A 345 8.46 -29.05 27.12
C GLY A 345 8.67 -30.56 27.02
N ALA A 346 7.81 -31.37 27.65
CA ALA A 346 7.84 -32.83 27.55
C ALA A 346 7.67 -33.34 26.11
N LEU A 347 6.94 -32.60 25.27
CA LEU A 347 6.67 -32.94 23.88
C LEU A 347 7.79 -32.47 22.93
N CYS A 348 8.65 -31.56 23.37
CA CYS A 348 9.69 -31.00 22.53
C CYS A 348 10.88 -31.96 22.37
N VAL A 349 11.70 -31.70 21.35
CA VAL A 349 13.05 -32.26 21.20
C VAL A 349 14.05 -31.30 21.84
N ASP A 350 15.09 -31.82 22.50
CA ASP A 350 16.20 -31.00 23.00
C ASP A 350 17.38 -31.15 22.04
N ILE A 351 17.99 -30.03 21.64
CA ILE A 351 19.11 -30.02 20.70
C ILE A 351 20.28 -29.15 21.19
N ILE A 352 21.49 -29.47 20.73
CA ILE A 352 22.66 -28.60 20.90
C ILE A 352 23.19 -28.21 19.52
N PRO A 353 23.00 -26.96 19.08
CA PRO A 353 23.71 -26.40 17.95
C PRO A 353 25.20 -26.23 18.26
N ARG A 354 26.08 -26.68 17.37
CA ARG A 354 27.53 -26.48 17.44
C ARG A 354 28.07 -25.87 16.16
N GLN A 355 29.26 -25.27 16.26
CA GLN A 355 30.04 -24.94 15.09
C GLN A 355 30.68 -26.18 14.47
N VAL A 356 30.72 -26.23 13.15
CA VAL A 356 31.49 -27.22 12.38
C VAL A 356 32.50 -26.44 11.55
N GLY A 357 33.79 -26.69 11.77
CA GLY A 357 34.85 -25.94 11.08
C GLY A 357 34.83 -24.43 11.35
N GLY A 358 34.35 -24.00 12.53
CA GLY A 358 34.22 -22.58 12.90
C GLY A 358 32.98 -21.87 12.36
N VAL A 359 32.10 -22.56 11.64
CA VAL A 359 30.88 -22.02 11.05
C VAL A 359 29.64 -22.59 11.76
N TRP A 360 28.65 -21.74 11.98
CA TRP A 360 27.33 -22.16 12.47
C TRP A 360 26.52 -22.77 11.32
N ASP A 361 26.24 -24.06 11.42
CA ASP A 361 25.54 -24.82 10.40
C ASP A 361 24.65 -25.89 11.01
N VAL A 362 23.55 -26.22 10.33
CA VAL A 362 22.59 -27.25 10.79
C VAL A 362 23.20 -28.64 10.90
N SER A 363 24.28 -28.94 10.16
CA SER A 363 25.02 -30.19 10.29
C SER A 363 25.74 -30.34 11.64
N GLY A 364 25.92 -29.24 12.37
CA GLY A 364 26.49 -29.21 13.71
C GLY A 364 25.49 -29.45 14.84
N VAL A 365 24.22 -29.75 14.53
CA VAL A 365 23.19 -29.95 15.56
C VAL A 365 23.19 -31.40 16.06
N THR A 366 23.28 -31.59 17.38
CA THR A 366 23.03 -32.88 18.04
C THR A 366 21.66 -32.90 18.70
N VAL A 367 21.00 -34.06 18.70
CA VAL A 367 19.74 -34.29 19.43
C VAL A 367 20.05 -34.98 20.74
N ASP A 368 19.68 -34.34 21.85
CA ASP A 368 19.94 -34.84 23.21
C ASP A 368 18.74 -35.59 23.77
N ARG A 369 17.52 -35.20 23.37
CA ARG A 369 16.27 -35.80 23.82
C ARG A 369 15.17 -35.70 22.77
N GLY A 370 14.34 -36.74 22.70
CA GLY A 370 13.18 -36.78 21.82
C GLY A 370 13.55 -37.32 20.43
N SER A 371 12.52 -37.66 19.66
CA SER A 371 12.68 -38.27 18.34
C SER A 371 11.95 -37.44 17.29
N PRO A 372 12.65 -36.57 16.53
CA PRO A 372 12.08 -36.02 15.31
C PRO A 372 11.72 -37.16 14.33
N PRO A 373 10.77 -36.95 13.40
CA PRO A 373 10.14 -35.67 13.06
C PRO A 373 8.85 -35.34 13.83
N ASN A 374 8.39 -36.21 14.73
CA ASN A 374 7.02 -36.12 15.27
C ASN A 374 6.84 -35.07 16.39
N ALA A 375 7.88 -34.34 16.76
CA ALA A 375 7.80 -33.34 17.80
C ALA A 375 7.21 -32.01 17.28
N PRO A 376 6.34 -31.34 18.07
CA PRO A 376 5.77 -30.05 17.70
C PRO A 376 6.72 -28.87 17.96
N CYS A 377 7.78 -29.07 18.74
CA CYS A 377 8.68 -28.02 19.20
C CYS A 377 10.10 -28.53 19.46
N VAL A 378 11.02 -27.59 19.56
CA VAL A 378 12.40 -27.80 19.99
C VAL A 378 12.74 -26.87 21.16
N ARG A 379 13.64 -27.33 22.03
CA ARG A 379 14.33 -26.55 23.05
C ARG A 379 15.82 -26.67 22.80
N ALA A 380 16.43 -25.59 22.32
CA ALA A 380 17.85 -25.58 21.99
C ALA A 380 18.68 -25.06 23.16
N HIS A 381 19.83 -25.70 23.40
CA HIS A 381 20.89 -25.20 24.27
C HIS A 381 21.66 -24.11 23.53
N VAL A 382 21.41 -22.85 23.87
CA VAL A 382 22.02 -21.68 23.21
C VAL A 382 22.62 -20.76 24.26
N ASP A 383 23.74 -20.10 23.94
CA ASP A 383 24.27 -19.06 24.83
C ASP A 383 23.23 -17.95 25.04
N ASN A 384 23.08 -17.51 26.29
CA ASN A 384 22.05 -16.55 26.66
C ASN A 384 22.15 -15.21 25.90
N GLU A 385 23.35 -14.78 25.50
CA GLU A 385 23.51 -13.55 24.71
C GLU A 385 22.96 -13.73 23.30
N ASP A 386 23.25 -14.86 22.65
CA ASP A 386 22.73 -15.20 21.32
C ASP A 386 21.20 -15.30 21.33
N ASN A 387 20.64 -15.98 22.34
CA ASN A 387 19.19 -16.12 22.54
C ASN A 387 18.51 -14.75 22.74
N LYS A 388 19.07 -13.89 23.61
CA LYS A 388 18.57 -12.53 23.81
C LYS A 388 18.69 -11.67 22.55
N ALA A 389 19.78 -11.79 21.80
CA ALA A 389 19.97 -11.06 20.56
C ALA A 389 18.92 -11.45 19.52
N ALA A 390 18.64 -12.76 19.36
CA ALA A 390 17.60 -13.27 18.48
C ALA A 390 16.19 -12.83 18.93
N GLY A 391 15.86 -12.95 20.22
CA GLY A 391 14.58 -12.44 20.74
C GLY A 391 14.42 -10.92 20.53
N GLY A 392 15.51 -10.16 20.66
CA GLY A 392 15.53 -8.74 20.34
C GLY A 392 15.29 -8.45 18.85
N GLU A 393 15.81 -9.28 17.95
CA GLU A 393 15.55 -9.18 16.51
C GLU A 393 14.10 -9.47 16.15
N LEU A 394 13.51 -10.53 16.73
CA LEU A 394 12.09 -10.82 16.56
C LEU A 394 11.24 -9.60 16.97
N GLY A 395 11.54 -9.00 18.12
CA GLY A 395 10.87 -7.78 18.60
C GLY A 395 11.04 -6.57 17.68
N ARG A 396 12.23 -6.39 17.07
CA ARG A 396 12.48 -5.32 16.09
C ARG A 396 11.74 -5.56 14.78
N ALA A 397 11.76 -6.79 14.26
CA ALA A 397 11.08 -7.14 13.03
C ALA A 397 9.56 -6.99 13.16
N VAL A 398 8.98 -7.44 14.29
CA VAL A 398 7.56 -7.20 14.62
C VAL A 398 7.23 -5.71 14.56
N GLN A 399 8.09 -4.84 15.07
CA GLN A 399 7.86 -3.38 15.02
C GLN A 399 8.06 -2.80 13.61
N SER A 400 9.12 -3.20 12.91
CA SER A 400 9.46 -2.68 11.58
C SER A 400 8.44 -3.08 10.52
N ASP A 401 7.98 -4.33 10.56
CA ASP A 401 6.95 -4.86 9.66
C ASP A 401 5.54 -4.70 10.23
N ARG A 402 5.42 -4.13 11.43
CA ARG A 402 4.16 -3.89 12.15
C ARG A 402 3.30 -5.16 12.26
N ILE A 403 3.87 -6.29 12.62
CA ILE A 403 3.17 -7.58 12.62
C ILE A 403 2.09 -7.56 13.72
N LEU A 404 0.80 -7.57 13.34
CA LEU A 404 -0.32 -7.57 14.29
C LEU A 404 -0.50 -8.92 14.98
N ASP A 405 -1.29 -8.95 16.05
CA ASP A 405 -1.72 -10.23 16.60
C ASP A 405 -2.47 -11.05 15.54
N SER A 406 -2.28 -12.38 15.55
CA SER A 406 -2.80 -13.30 14.54
C SER A 406 -2.29 -13.07 13.11
N GLU A 407 -1.37 -12.13 12.88
CA GLU A 407 -0.76 -11.92 11.56
C GLU A 407 0.34 -12.95 11.29
N TRP A 408 0.34 -13.51 10.08
CA TRP A 408 1.34 -14.48 9.64
C TRP A 408 2.65 -13.79 9.26
N TYR A 409 3.77 -14.43 9.59
CA TYR A 409 5.12 -14.01 9.22
C TYR A 409 6.03 -15.20 8.93
N GLN A 410 7.00 -14.96 8.05
CA GLN A 410 8.06 -15.90 7.72
C GLN A 410 9.29 -15.63 8.59
N VAL A 411 9.95 -16.71 8.99
CA VAL A 411 11.28 -16.71 9.60
C VAL A 411 12.28 -17.12 8.51
N ILE A 412 13.17 -16.21 8.15
CA ILE A 412 14.17 -16.41 7.11
C ILE A 412 15.53 -16.57 7.77
N ILE A 413 16.20 -17.69 7.52
CA ILE A 413 17.57 -17.91 7.99
C ILE A 413 18.54 -17.67 6.84
N VAL A 414 19.45 -16.71 7.02
CA VAL A 414 20.51 -16.39 6.06
C VAL A 414 21.88 -16.81 6.60
N PRO A 415 22.90 -16.96 5.74
CA PRO A 415 24.27 -17.23 6.17
C PRO A 415 24.78 -16.28 7.27
#